data_AF-A0A151K3A7-F1
#
_entry.id   AF-A0A151K3A7-F1
#
_cell.length_a   1.000
_cell.length_b   1.000
_cell.length_c   1.000
_cell.angle_alpha   90.00
_cell.angle_beta   90.00
_cell.angle_gamma   90.00
#
_symmetry.space_group_name_H-M   'P 1'
#
loop_
_entity.id
_entity.type
_entity.pdbx_description
1 polymer ?
#
loop_
_entity_poly.entity_id
_entity_poly.type
_entity_poly.pdbx_seq_one_letter_code
_entity_poly.pdbx_strand_id
1 'polypeptide(L)'
;MDGSGIKEIVTLIYAENSIKYILNGHAFARALRAHVQIHAALAHSVLSMINCTEDEKELMTSLQEKIGNANISSDLNDPSYAAILQKFNDKLQELSADENPTNKLWVQYFQMVTLIKRFIEAVRCTSWDDYLKCIIQMLSIFHAARHNLYAKCAHLYVQEMLQLNVDEHLQYISHFSVRRTDKFYCAIFSDQAIETSLMKVFKDPGRGLTHGRGTTEADTAKWILSMPVFLDIFQSCQDYCKVAVFGTSEQHKSDMHDDGGVTRVKRDNADFNKINAWLNDNSPFRTTNQLVSLGTGVIGDNKVNCFKAFEVGTEAVQRVFGHKISDIKVGRKYRVQPLSIMTSKIKINDKDVPIDPTLLFQRMCLVKKDDVELKNFFQYELAPYPLSIFDENGMRKNVKSDFYDTFTTCGKTFTCKYFLCYRWRVFTS
;
A
#
# COMPACT_ATOMS: atom_id res chain seq x y z
N MET A 1 -1.70 8.97 2.88
CA MET A 1 -0.23 8.82 2.98
C MET A 1 0.51 9.64 1.93
N ASP A 2 -0.17 10.34 1.02
CA ASP A 2 0.50 11.14 -0.01
C ASP A 2 1.50 12.15 0.57
N GLY A 3 2.71 12.19 0.00
CA GLY A 3 3.80 13.04 0.46
C GLY A 3 4.54 12.53 1.71
N SER A 4 4.23 11.35 2.25
CA SER A 4 4.88 10.83 3.47
C SER A 4 6.25 10.19 3.26
N GLY A 5 6.63 9.85 2.03
CA GLY A 5 7.82 9.02 1.73
C GLY A 5 7.52 7.66 1.08
N ILE A 6 6.25 7.25 0.98
CA ILE A 6 5.90 5.93 0.39
C ILE A 6 6.35 5.83 -1.07
N LYS A 7 6.21 6.91 -1.86
CA LYS A 7 6.59 6.92 -3.27
C LYS A 7 8.07 6.57 -3.40
N GLU A 8 8.91 7.23 -2.61
CA GLU A 8 10.36 7.08 -2.57
C GLU A 8 10.77 5.65 -2.18
N ILE A 9 10.10 5.07 -1.17
CA ILE A 9 10.34 3.68 -0.76
C ILE A 9 9.98 2.71 -1.90
N VAL A 10 8.84 2.91 -2.56
CA VAL A 10 8.40 2.03 -3.66
C VAL A 10 9.34 2.13 -4.87
N THR A 11 9.94 3.29 -5.13
CA THR A 11 10.95 3.47 -6.19
C THR A 11 12.20 2.60 -5.98
N LEU A 12 12.49 2.16 -4.75
CA LEU A 12 13.64 1.28 -4.48
C LEU A 12 13.47 -0.12 -5.09
N ILE A 13 12.23 -0.55 -5.31
CA ILE A 13 11.89 -1.93 -5.69
C ILE A 13 11.08 -2.02 -6.99
N TYR A 14 10.58 -0.90 -7.50
CA TYR A 14 9.87 -0.82 -8.79
C TYR A 14 10.32 0.38 -9.62
N ALA A 15 10.29 0.21 -10.94
CA ALA A 15 10.56 1.30 -11.88
C ALA A 15 9.50 2.40 -11.80
N GLU A 16 9.91 3.65 -11.99
CA GLU A 16 9.11 4.87 -11.79
C GLU A 16 7.76 4.84 -12.53
N ASN A 17 7.77 4.38 -13.79
CA ASN A 17 6.55 4.25 -14.61
C ASN A 17 5.48 3.34 -13.99
N SER A 18 5.87 2.37 -13.16
CA SER A 18 4.93 1.46 -12.49
C SER A 18 4.33 2.07 -11.22
N ILE A 19 5.01 3.05 -10.59
CA ILE A 19 4.67 3.56 -9.26
C ILE A 19 3.28 4.19 -9.25
N LYS A 20 2.94 4.97 -10.29
CA LYS A 20 1.61 5.58 -10.43
C LYS A 20 0.49 4.53 -10.36
N TYR A 21 0.67 3.39 -11.02
CA TYR A 21 -0.33 2.31 -11.04
C TYR A 21 -0.37 1.53 -9.73
N ILE A 22 0.77 1.40 -9.04
CA ILE A 22 0.88 0.78 -7.73
C ILE A 22 0.16 1.63 -6.68
N LEU A 23 0.47 2.93 -6.59
CA LEU A 23 -0.08 3.83 -5.57
C LEU A 23 -1.57 4.12 -5.79
N ASN A 24 -2.05 4.12 -7.03
CA ASN A 24 -3.47 4.28 -7.34
C ASN A 24 -4.27 2.95 -7.26
N GLY A 25 -3.61 1.83 -6.93
CA GLY A 25 -4.26 0.51 -6.80
C GLY A 25 -4.62 -0.18 -8.13
N HIS A 26 -4.31 0.42 -9.29
CA HIS A 26 -4.56 -0.18 -10.60
C HIS A 26 -3.68 -1.42 -10.89
N ALA A 27 -2.56 -1.57 -10.18
CA ALA A 27 -1.70 -2.75 -10.26
C ALA A 27 -1.77 -3.55 -8.93
N PHE A 28 -2.95 -4.12 -8.63
CA PHE A 28 -3.27 -4.75 -7.33
C PHE A 28 -2.16 -5.67 -6.80
N ALA A 29 -1.71 -6.66 -7.57
CA ALA A 29 -0.70 -7.62 -7.11
C ALA A 29 0.66 -6.95 -6.79
N ARG A 30 1.06 -5.93 -7.57
CA ARG A 30 2.29 -5.17 -7.31
C ARG A 30 2.14 -4.26 -6.10
N ALA A 31 0.97 -3.62 -5.95
CA ALA A 31 0.61 -2.79 -4.80
C ALA A 31 0.62 -3.59 -3.50
N LEU A 32 -0.05 -4.74 -3.47
CA LEU A 32 -0.07 -5.63 -2.32
C LEU A 32 1.35 -6.04 -1.92
N ARG A 33 2.16 -6.52 -2.88
CA ARG A 33 3.56 -6.86 -2.61
C ARG A 33 4.35 -5.68 -2.05
N ALA A 34 4.24 -4.50 -2.66
CA ALA A 34 4.97 -3.31 -2.21
C ALA A 34 4.62 -2.96 -0.75
N HIS A 35 3.33 -2.90 -0.43
CA HIS A 35 2.88 -2.54 0.91
C HIS A 35 3.23 -3.61 1.96
N VAL A 36 3.16 -4.90 1.62
CA VAL A 36 3.58 -6.00 2.51
C VAL A 36 5.10 -5.97 2.77
N GLN A 37 5.92 -5.64 1.77
CA GLN A 37 7.37 -5.49 1.93
C GLN A 37 7.72 -4.31 2.86
N ILE A 38 7.04 -3.17 2.70
CA ILE A 38 7.21 -2.03 3.61
C ILE A 38 6.74 -2.40 5.02
N HIS A 39 5.62 -3.11 5.15
CA HIS A 39 5.10 -3.59 6.43
C HIS A 39 6.09 -4.50 7.16
N ALA A 40 6.72 -5.44 6.45
CA ALA A 40 7.76 -6.30 6.98
C ALA A 40 8.98 -5.51 7.46
N ALA A 41 9.44 -4.52 6.67
CA ALA A 41 10.58 -3.68 7.06
C ALA A 41 10.28 -2.81 8.29
N LEU A 42 9.06 -2.26 8.39
CA LEU A 42 8.60 -1.56 9.59
C LEU A 42 8.50 -2.51 10.80
N ALA A 43 7.99 -3.73 10.62
CA ALA A 43 7.94 -4.73 11.67
C ALA A 43 9.34 -5.05 12.19
N HIS A 44 10.32 -5.23 11.29
CA HIS A 44 11.72 -5.43 11.65
C HIS A 44 12.29 -4.24 12.45
N SER A 45 12.01 -3.00 12.02
CA SER A 45 12.42 -1.81 12.76
C SER A 45 11.82 -1.78 14.17
N VAL A 46 10.53 -2.05 14.33
CA VAL A 46 9.87 -2.09 15.65
C VAL A 46 10.43 -3.23 16.52
N LEU A 47 10.61 -4.42 15.94
CA LEU A 47 11.16 -5.58 16.63
C LEU A 47 12.58 -5.31 17.16
N SER A 48 13.40 -4.59 16.41
CA SER A 48 14.74 -4.17 16.83
C SER A 48 14.76 -3.20 18.03
N MET A 49 13.62 -2.58 18.35
CA MET A 49 13.46 -1.66 19.50
C MET A 49 12.95 -2.37 20.75
N ILE A 50 12.65 -3.67 20.67
CA ILE A 50 12.11 -4.47 21.76
C ILE A 50 13.23 -5.30 22.38
N ASN A 51 13.23 -5.40 23.70
CA ASN A 51 14.14 -6.28 24.43
C ASN A 51 13.53 -7.68 24.53
N CYS A 52 14.07 -8.61 23.74
CA CYS A 52 13.72 -10.04 23.82
C CYS A 52 14.69 -10.80 24.74
N THR A 53 14.16 -11.75 25.52
CA THR A 53 14.97 -12.72 26.28
C THR A 53 15.64 -13.71 25.32
N GLU A 54 16.62 -14.49 25.82
CA GLU A 54 17.26 -15.52 24.99
C GLU A 54 16.25 -16.60 24.56
N ASP A 55 15.39 -17.07 25.47
CA ASP A 55 14.31 -18.02 25.15
C ASP A 55 13.38 -17.50 24.03
N GLU A 56 13.02 -16.21 24.08
CA GLU A 56 12.20 -15.57 23.05
C GLU A 56 12.92 -15.51 21.69
N LYS A 57 14.24 -15.27 21.67
CA LYS A 57 15.05 -15.27 20.44
C LYS A 57 15.21 -16.67 19.86
N GLU A 58 15.41 -17.68 20.70
CA GLU A 58 15.47 -19.08 20.29
C GLU A 58 14.14 -19.51 19.65
N LEU A 59 13.01 -19.14 20.28
CA LEU A 59 11.69 -19.40 19.70
C LEU A 59 11.50 -18.71 18.34
N MET A 60 11.88 -17.44 18.19
CA MET A 60 11.78 -16.74 16.91
C MET A 60 12.64 -17.40 15.82
N THR A 61 13.84 -17.85 16.16
CA THR A 61 14.75 -18.53 15.21
C THR A 61 14.15 -19.88 14.79
N SER A 62 13.62 -20.65 15.75
CA SER A 62 12.91 -21.91 15.49
C SER A 62 11.70 -21.70 14.59
N LEU A 63 10.88 -20.67 14.87
CA LEU A 63 9.72 -20.31 14.05
C LEU A 63 10.15 -19.97 12.62
N GLN A 64 11.23 -19.20 12.44
CA GLN A 64 11.73 -18.83 11.12
C GLN A 64 12.11 -20.05 10.26
N GLU A 65 12.70 -21.09 10.86
CA GLU A 65 13.05 -22.34 10.16
C GLU A 65 11.81 -23.18 9.80
N LYS A 66 10.80 -23.16 10.67
CA LYS A 66 9.56 -23.94 10.51
C LYS A 66 8.57 -23.30 9.51
N ILE A 67 8.59 -21.98 9.32
CA ILE A 67 7.65 -21.28 8.43
C ILE A 67 7.67 -21.89 7.02
N GLY A 68 6.50 -22.33 6.55
CA GLY A 68 6.31 -22.95 5.24
C GLY A 68 6.68 -24.44 5.17
N ASN A 69 7.35 -24.99 6.18
CA ASN A 69 7.85 -26.37 6.16
C ASN A 69 7.18 -27.28 7.22
N ALA A 70 6.67 -26.71 8.30
CA ALA A 70 6.09 -27.45 9.42
C ALA A 70 4.84 -26.77 9.99
N ASN A 71 4.07 -27.54 10.76
CA ASN A 71 2.95 -27.01 11.54
C ASN A 71 3.50 -26.25 12.76
N ILE A 72 3.22 -24.96 12.84
CA ILE A 72 3.68 -24.06 13.91
C ILE A 72 2.61 -23.78 14.97
N SER A 73 1.45 -24.43 14.92
CA SER A 73 0.32 -24.11 15.81
C SER A 73 0.66 -24.30 17.30
N SER A 74 1.53 -25.25 17.65
CA SER A 74 2.00 -25.42 19.03
C SER A 74 2.89 -24.25 19.47
N ASP A 75 3.77 -23.79 18.58
CA ASP A 75 4.68 -22.67 18.85
C ASP A 75 3.91 -21.34 19.00
N LEU A 76 2.81 -21.17 18.26
CA LEU A 76 1.93 -20.00 18.37
C LEU A 76 1.13 -19.95 19.69
N ASN A 77 1.00 -21.09 20.38
CA ASN A 77 0.35 -21.18 21.70
C ASN A 77 1.38 -21.07 22.85
N ASP A 78 2.67 -20.93 22.54
CA ASP A 78 3.72 -20.80 23.54
C ASP A 78 3.58 -19.47 24.32
N PRO A 79 3.72 -19.47 25.66
CA PRO A 79 3.68 -18.25 26.46
C PRO A 79 4.70 -17.19 26.01
N SER A 80 5.86 -17.62 25.52
CA SER A 80 6.92 -16.73 25.02
C SER A 80 6.51 -16.05 23.72
N TYR A 81 5.77 -16.74 22.83
CA TYR A 81 5.19 -16.11 21.65
C TYR A 81 4.17 -15.02 22.03
N ALA A 82 3.30 -15.32 22.99
CA ALA A 82 2.35 -14.33 23.52
C ALA A 82 3.07 -13.13 24.17
N ALA A 83 4.17 -13.37 24.90
CA ALA A 83 4.99 -12.30 25.49
C ALA A 83 5.64 -11.41 24.42
N ILE A 84 6.20 -12.00 23.35
CA ILE A 84 6.77 -11.25 22.22
C ILE A 84 5.69 -10.39 21.55
N LEU A 85 4.51 -10.97 21.28
CA LEU A 85 3.39 -10.23 20.69
C LEU A 85 2.95 -9.08 21.58
N GLN A 86 2.87 -9.28 22.90
CA GLN A 86 2.51 -8.23 23.85
C GLN A 86 3.54 -7.09 23.80
N LYS A 87 4.84 -7.40 23.92
CA LYS A 87 5.91 -6.41 23.82
C LYS A 87 5.87 -5.64 22.50
N PHE A 88 5.55 -6.32 21.40
CA PHE A 88 5.43 -5.69 20.08
C PHE A 88 4.25 -4.72 20.00
N ASN A 89 3.09 -5.12 20.51
CA ASN A 89 1.91 -4.27 20.56
C ASN A 89 2.10 -3.07 21.50
N ASP A 90 2.71 -3.29 22.67
CA ASP A 90 3.04 -2.22 23.62
C ASP A 90 3.98 -1.20 22.97
N LYS A 91 4.99 -1.68 22.22
CA LYS A 91 5.91 -0.79 21.50
C LYS A 91 5.23 -0.01 20.38
N LEU A 92 4.31 -0.63 19.64
CA LEU A 92 3.49 0.08 18.66
C LEU A 92 2.60 1.15 19.31
N GLN A 93 2.04 0.85 20.49
CA GLN A 93 1.22 1.80 21.24
C GLN A 93 2.05 2.99 21.73
N GLU A 94 3.25 2.74 22.27
CA GLU A 94 4.22 3.77 22.65
C GLU A 94 4.56 4.68 21.46
N LEU A 95 4.86 4.08 20.30
CA LEU A 95 5.16 4.83 19.07
C LEU A 95 3.96 5.61 18.53
N SER A 96 2.73 5.22 18.88
CA SER A 96 1.50 5.91 18.47
C SER A 96 1.14 7.13 19.33
N ALA A 97 1.98 7.50 20.30
CA ALA A 97 1.76 8.65 21.16
C ALA A 97 1.59 9.95 20.35
N ASP A 98 0.69 10.83 20.83
CA ASP A 98 0.35 12.10 20.16
C ASP A 98 1.53 13.07 20.03
N GLU A 99 2.55 12.91 20.88
CA GLU A 99 3.76 13.71 20.87
C GLU A 99 4.63 13.48 19.63
N ASN A 100 4.43 12.39 18.89
CA ASN A 100 5.20 12.06 17.69
C ASN A 100 4.29 11.81 16.47
N PRO A 101 3.84 12.87 15.77
CA PRO A 101 2.91 12.74 14.64
C PRO A 101 3.43 11.86 13.50
N THR A 102 4.76 11.88 13.26
CA THR A 102 5.40 11.03 12.24
C THR A 102 5.29 9.55 12.62
N ASN A 103 5.67 9.18 13.85
CA ASN A 103 5.56 7.82 14.35
C ASN A 103 4.10 7.34 14.27
N LYS A 104 3.17 8.17 14.76
CA LYS A 104 1.73 7.90 14.72
C LYS A 104 1.21 7.66 13.30
N LEU A 105 1.66 8.44 12.30
CA LEU A 105 1.30 8.22 10.90
C LEU A 105 1.76 6.83 10.39
N TRP A 106 2.98 6.43 10.72
CA TRP A 106 3.55 5.17 10.25
C TRP A 106 3.04 3.94 11.01
N VAL A 107 2.71 4.07 12.30
CA VAL A 107 1.95 3.05 13.04
C VAL A 107 0.54 2.90 12.47
N GLN A 108 -0.13 4.00 12.15
CA GLN A 108 -1.42 3.97 11.48
C GLN A 108 -1.33 3.24 10.12
N TYR A 109 -0.31 3.54 9.32
CA TYR A 109 -0.06 2.82 8.06
C TYR A 109 0.20 1.33 8.29
N PHE A 110 0.98 0.99 9.31
CA PHE A 110 1.23 -0.41 9.70
C PHE A 110 -0.09 -1.14 9.99
N GLN A 111 -1.00 -0.52 10.77
CA GLN A 111 -2.33 -1.06 11.07
C GLN A 111 -3.19 -1.22 9.80
N MET A 112 -3.15 -0.26 8.88
CA MET A 112 -3.87 -0.35 7.60
C MET A 112 -3.41 -1.56 6.76
N VAL A 113 -2.09 -1.81 6.66
CA VAL A 113 -1.58 -2.97 5.91
C VAL A 113 -1.88 -4.28 6.65
N THR A 114 -1.78 -4.30 7.99
CA THR A 114 -2.23 -5.45 8.81
C THR A 114 -3.69 -5.80 8.54
N LEU A 115 -4.57 -4.79 8.45
CA LEU A 115 -5.99 -4.98 8.16
C LEU A 115 -6.22 -5.60 6.77
N ILE A 116 -5.46 -5.16 5.75
CA ILE A 116 -5.52 -5.77 4.41
C ILE A 116 -5.08 -7.24 4.46
N LYS A 117 -4.00 -7.56 5.18
CA LYS A 117 -3.53 -8.94 5.34
C LYS A 117 -4.60 -9.82 5.99
N ARG A 118 -5.23 -9.37 7.07
CA ARG A 118 -6.33 -10.07 7.76
C ARG A 118 -7.56 -10.25 6.86
N PHE A 119 -7.87 -9.24 6.05
CA PHE A 119 -8.98 -9.31 5.09
C PHE A 119 -8.72 -10.39 4.02
N ILE A 120 -7.51 -10.45 3.48
CA ILE A 120 -7.11 -11.47 2.51
C ILE A 120 -7.11 -12.85 3.17
N GLU A 121 -6.54 -12.98 4.37
CA GLU A 121 -6.55 -14.22 5.16
C GLU A 121 -7.98 -14.73 5.41
N ALA A 122 -8.89 -13.85 5.83
CA ALA A 122 -10.28 -14.21 6.06
C ALA A 122 -10.94 -14.77 4.79
N VAL A 123 -10.67 -14.19 3.62
CA VAL A 123 -11.15 -14.73 2.34
C VAL A 123 -10.50 -16.06 2.03
N ARG A 124 -9.18 -16.17 2.14
CA ARG A 124 -8.38 -17.39 1.86
C ARG A 124 -8.82 -18.58 2.70
N CYS A 125 -9.21 -18.32 3.95
CA CYS A 125 -9.72 -19.30 4.91
C CYS A 125 -11.24 -19.48 4.88
N THR A 126 -11.97 -18.70 4.07
CA THR A 126 -13.44 -18.69 4.08
C THR A 126 -14.02 -18.35 5.46
N SER A 127 -13.34 -17.50 6.25
CA SER A 127 -13.83 -16.99 7.54
C SER A 127 -14.73 -15.77 7.33
N TRP A 128 -16.05 -16.00 7.39
CA TRP A 128 -17.06 -14.96 7.18
C TRP A 128 -17.01 -13.85 8.23
N ASP A 129 -16.95 -14.21 9.51
CA ASP A 129 -16.99 -13.24 10.60
C ASP A 129 -15.78 -12.31 10.57
N ASP A 130 -14.58 -12.85 10.30
CA ASP A 130 -13.37 -12.04 10.20
C ASP A 130 -13.38 -11.17 8.96
N TYR A 131 -13.94 -11.67 7.85
CA TYR A 131 -14.12 -10.91 6.63
C TYR A 131 -15.01 -9.69 6.87
N LEU A 132 -16.17 -9.88 7.50
CA LEU A 132 -17.11 -8.80 7.80
C LEU A 132 -16.55 -7.81 8.82
N LYS A 133 -15.87 -8.29 9.87
CA LYS A 133 -15.15 -7.44 10.84
C LYS A 133 -14.10 -6.57 10.16
N CYS A 134 -13.38 -7.10 9.17
CA CYS A 134 -12.40 -6.33 8.43
C CYS A 134 -13.07 -5.20 7.62
N ILE A 135 -14.19 -5.46 6.95
CA ILE A 135 -14.93 -4.42 6.21
C ILE A 135 -15.42 -3.31 7.16
N ILE A 136 -15.94 -3.70 8.33
CA ILE A 136 -16.36 -2.74 9.37
C ILE A 136 -15.18 -1.84 9.79
N GLN A 137 -14.01 -2.42 10.02
CA GLN A 137 -12.81 -1.64 10.36
C GLN A 137 -12.36 -0.73 9.21
N MET A 138 -12.47 -1.19 7.96
CA MET A 138 -12.12 -0.40 6.76
C MET A 138 -13.02 0.82 6.53
N LEU A 139 -14.26 0.83 7.06
CA LEU A 139 -15.17 1.98 6.93
C LEU A 139 -14.54 3.29 7.40
N SER A 140 -13.82 3.26 8.52
CA SER A 140 -13.11 4.42 9.06
C SER A 140 -12.10 4.98 8.04
N ILE A 141 -11.34 4.10 7.39
CA ILE A 141 -10.35 4.45 6.37
C ILE A 141 -11.04 5.05 5.14
N PHE A 142 -12.13 4.44 4.66
CA PHE A 142 -12.86 4.94 3.49
C PHE A 142 -13.41 6.36 3.72
N HIS A 143 -13.97 6.62 4.90
CA HIS A 143 -14.42 7.96 5.28
C HIS A 143 -13.27 8.96 5.36
N ALA A 144 -12.19 8.60 6.07
CA ALA A 144 -11.03 9.46 6.25
C ALA A 144 -10.35 9.83 4.92
N ALA A 145 -10.27 8.87 3.99
CA ALA A 145 -9.70 9.06 2.66
C ALA A 145 -10.68 9.74 1.67
N ARG A 146 -11.96 9.91 2.04
CA ARG A 146 -13.05 10.41 1.18
C ARG A 146 -13.34 9.52 -0.03
N HIS A 147 -13.20 8.22 0.14
CA HIS A 147 -13.67 7.22 -0.81
C HIS A 147 -15.18 6.97 -0.62
N ASN A 148 -15.99 8.01 -0.90
CA ASN A 148 -17.40 8.05 -0.53
C ASN A 148 -18.24 6.91 -1.10
N LEU A 149 -17.99 6.51 -2.35
CA LEU A 149 -18.72 5.40 -2.97
C LEU A 149 -18.40 4.09 -2.25
N TYR A 150 -17.12 3.81 -1.99
CA TYR A 150 -16.70 2.66 -1.21
C TYR A 150 -17.28 2.68 0.21
N ALA A 151 -17.27 3.84 0.88
CA ALA A 151 -17.86 3.97 2.20
C ALA A 151 -19.37 3.67 2.19
N LYS A 152 -20.13 4.21 1.23
CA LYS A 152 -21.57 3.97 1.11
C LYS A 152 -21.88 2.51 0.78
N CYS A 153 -21.19 1.93 -0.21
CA CYS A 153 -21.39 0.53 -0.58
C CYS A 153 -21.01 -0.40 0.56
N ALA A 154 -19.91 -0.13 1.29
CA ALA A 154 -19.51 -0.94 2.44
C ALA A 154 -20.53 -0.85 3.59
N HIS A 155 -21.11 0.33 3.85
CA HIS A 155 -22.20 0.49 4.83
C HIS A 155 -23.42 -0.34 4.45
N LEU A 156 -23.90 -0.23 3.19
CA LEU A 156 -25.01 -1.03 2.69
C LEU A 156 -24.72 -2.52 2.79
N TYR A 157 -23.55 -2.93 2.32
CA TYR A 157 -23.11 -4.32 2.33
C TYR A 157 -23.11 -4.88 3.75
N VAL A 158 -22.47 -4.21 4.71
CA VAL A 158 -22.43 -4.67 6.11
C VAL A 158 -23.85 -4.76 6.69
N GLN A 159 -24.71 -3.78 6.42
CA GLN A 159 -26.08 -3.79 6.92
C GLN A 159 -26.89 -4.96 6.35
N GLU A 160 -26.82 -5.19 5.04
CA GLU A 160 -27.51 -6.31 4.39
C GLU A 160 -26.99 -7.65 4.93
N MET A 161 -25.67 -7.80 5.03
CA MET A 161 -25.04 -9.03 5.52
C MET A 161 -25.42 -9.37 6.97
N LEU A 162 -25.60 -8.36 7.83
CA LEU A 162 -26.05 -8.56 9.21
C LEU A 162 -27.55 -8.83 9.35
N GLN A 163 -28.34 -8.60 8.29
CA GLN A 163 -29.79 -8.77 8.27
C GLN A 163 -30.25 -10.02 7.52
N LEU A 164 -29.32 -10.80 6.97
CA LEU A 164 -29.63 -12.05 6.28
C LEU A 164 -30.38 -13.00 7.22
N ASN A 165 -31.39 -13.70 6.68
CA ASN A 165 -32.03 -14.78 7.41
C ASN A 165 -31.09 -16.00 7.51
N VAL A 166 -31.42 -16.99 8.35
CA VAL A 166 -30.53 -18.13 8.63
C VAL A 166 -30.18 -18.91 7.35
N ASP A 167 -31.14 -19.13 6.46
CA ASP A 167 -30.94 -19.90 5.23
C ASP A 167 -30.08 -19.14 4.21
N GLU A 168 -30.36 -17.85 4.02
CA GLU A 168 -29.55 -16.95 3.19
C GLU A 168 -28.13 -16.83 3.72
N HIS A 169 -27.98 -16.69 5.04
CA HIS A 169 -26.69 -16.58 5.69
C HIS A 169 -25.84 -17.84 5.47
N LEU A 170 -26.43 -19.04 5.61
CA LEU A 170 -25.75 -20.30 5.32
C LEU A 170 -25.31 -20.42 3.85
N GLN A 171 -26.19 -20.05 2.92
CA GLN A 171 -25.84 -20.06 1.48
C GLN A 171 -24.74 -19.05 1.15
N TYR A 172 -24.78 -17.85 1.75
CA TYR A 172 -23.81 -16.81 1.48
C TYR A 172 -22.43 -17.15 2.06
N ILE A 173 -22.38 -17.63 3.31
CA ILE A 173 -21.13 -18.07 3.96
C ILE A 173 -20.46 -19.19 3.17
N SER A 174 -21.24 -20.13 2.65
CA SER A 174 -20.68 -21.27 1.91
C SER A 174 -20.06 -20.86 0.56
N HIS A 175 -20.43 -19.69 0.00
CA HIS A 175 -20.06 -19.31 -1.37
C HIS A 175 -19.41 -17.92 -1.54
N PHE A 176 -19.21 -17.14 -0.47
CA PHE A 176 -18.63 -15.79 -0.60
C PHE A 176 -17.17 -15.78 -1.11
N SER A 177 -16.46 -16.88 -0.92
CA SER A 177 -15.09 -17.09 -1.43
C SER A 177 -15.06 -18.30 -2.36
N VAL A 178 -14.28 -18.20 -3.43
CA VAL A 178 -14.19 -19.26 -4.45
C VAL A 178 -12.95 -20.09 -4.22
N ARG A 179 -13.11 -21.41 -4.14
CA ARG A 179 -12.02 -22.40 -4.04
C ARG A 179 -11.99 -23.27 -5.29
N ARG A 180 -10.80 -23.51 -5.83
CA ARG A 180 -10.59 -24.43 -6.96
C ARG A 180 -10.01 -25.78 -6.53
N THR A 181 -9.44 -25.84 -5.34
CA THR A 181 -8.86 -27.07 -4.76
C THR A 181 -9.30 -27.16 -3.30
N ASP A 182 -9.20 -28.36 -2.72
CA ASP A 182 -9.50 -28.58 -1.30
C ASP A 182 -8.35 -28.14 -0.37
N LYS A 183 -7.30 -27.50 -0.92
CA LYS A 183 -6.17 -27.02 -0.13
C LYS A 183 -6.62 -25.92 0.82
N PHE A 184 -6.17 -26.00 2.07
CA PHE A 184 -6.36 -24.92 3.04
C PHE A 184 -5.71 -23.61 2.53
N TYR A 185 -6.28 -22.45 2.86
CA TYR A 185 -5.79 -21.13 2.45
C TYR A 185 -5.81 -20.85 0.93
N CYS A 186 -6.57 -21.60 0.12
CA CYS A 186 -6.54 -21.45 -1.34
C CYS A 186 -7.63 -20.53 -1.91
N ALA A 187 -8.60 -20.11 -1.09
CA ALA A 187 -9.76 -19.38 -1.59
C ALA A 187 -9.40 -17.98 -2.12
N ILE A 188 -10.18 -17.48 -3.08
CA ILE A 188 -10.02 -16.15 -3.68
C ILE A 188 -11.36 -15.42 -3.76
N PHE A 189 -11.29 -14.10 -3.94
CA PHE A 189 -12.47 -13.29 -4.25
C PHE A 189 -13.14 -13.75 -5.54
N SER A 190 -14.46 -13.70 -5.58
CA SER A 190 -15.26 -14.06 -6.77
C SER A 190 -14.84 -13.27 -8.01
N ASP A 191 -14.66 -11.94 -7.88
CA ASP A 191 -14.19 -11.08 -8.98
C ASP A 191 -12.81 -11.50 -9.48
N GLN A 192 -11.88 -11.82 -8.58
CA GLN A 192 -10.57 -12.32 -8.95
C GLN A 192 -10.65 -13.69 -9.63
N ALA A 193 -11.56 -14.58 -9.21
CA ALA A 193 -11.80 -15.86 -9.88
C ALA A 193 -12.33 -15.66 -11.29
N ILE A 194 -13.27 -14.72 -11.47
CA ILE A 194 -13.79 -14.32 -12.77
C ILE A 194 -12.65 -13.79 -13.64
N GLU A 195 -11.85 -12.85 -13.17
CA GLU A 195 -10.77 -12.25 -13.97
C GLU A 195 -9.68 -13.27 -14.34
N THR A 196 -9.21 -14.05 -13.38
CA THR A 196 -8.04 -14.92 -13.55
C THR A 196 -8.35 -16.26 -14.21
N SER A 197 -9.58 -16.75 -14.07
CA SER A 197 -9.97 -18.06 -14.60
C SER A 197 -10.94 -17.94 -15.77
N LEU A 198 -12.08 -17.26 -15.58
CA LEU A 198 -13.10 -17.17 -16.62
C LEU A 198 -12.64 -16.22 -17.74
N MET A 199 -12.36 -14.95 -17.43
CA MET A 199 -12.01 -13.90 -18.39
C MET A 199 -10.70 -14.14 -19.13
N LYS A 200 -9.77 -14.91 -18.54
CA LYS A 200 -8.54 -15.30 -19.24
C LYS A 200 -8.85 -16.12 -20.51
N VAL A 201 -9.91 -16.94 -20.50
CA VAL A 201 -10.40 -17.66 -21.68
C VAL A 201 -11.11 -16.69 -22.65
N PHE A 202 -11.82 -15.68 -22.14
CA PHE A 202 -12.50 -14.66 -22.96
C PHE A 202 -11.55 -13.69 -23.68
N LYS A 203 -10.33 -13.47 -23.16
CA LYS A 203 -9.37 -12.46 -23.65
C LYS A 203 -8.25 -13.04 -24.51
N ASP A 204 -8.26 -14.35 -24.80
CA ASP A 204 -7.19 -15.00 -25.56
C ASP A 204 -7.12 -14.44 -27.00
N PRO A 205 -5.99 -13.88 -27.48
CA PRO A 205 -5.90 -13.09 -28.72
C PRO A 205 -6.24 -13.81 -30.03
N GLY A 206 -6.52 -15.12 -29.99
CA GLY A 206 -6.96 -15.89 -31.16
C GLY A 206 -8.39 -16.43 -31.10
N ARG A 207 -9.08 -16.33 -29.95
CA ARG A 207 -10.39 -17.00 -29.71
C ARG A 207 -11.38 -16.19 -28.85
N GLY A 208 -10.97 -15.04 -28.33
CA GLY A 208 -11.75 -14.25 -27.39
C GLY A 208 -12.86 -13.38 -28.01
N LEU A 209 -13.97 -13.21 -27.27
CA LEU A 209 -15.09 -12.32 -27.64
C LEU A 209 -14.74 -10.83 -27.54
N THR A 210 -13.57 -10.47 -27.00
CA THR A 210 -13.17 -9.08 -26.72
C THR A 210 -12.58 -8.34 -27.92
N HIS A 211 -12.18 -9.04 -29.00
CA HIS A 211 -11.47 -8.44 -30.14
C HIS A 211 -12.04 -8.83 -31.52
N GLY A 212 -13.37 -8.95 -31.64
CA GLY A 212 -14.07 -9.11 -32.93
C GLY A 212 -15.03 -7.96 -33.23
N ARG A 213 -15.09 -7.51 -34.49
CA ARG A 213 -16.26 -6.74 -34.98
C ARG A 213 -17.37 -7.76 -35.25
N GLY A 214 -18.54 -7.60 -34.62
CA GLY A 214 -19.75 -8.35 -34.98
C GLY A 214 -20.21 -9.46 -34.03
N THR A 215 -19.84 -9.44 -32.75
CA THR A 215 -20.43 -10.34 -31.74
C THR A 215 -21.89 -9.94 -31.47
N THR A 216 -22.84 -10.81 -31.83
CA THR A 216 -24.25 -10.59 -31.49
C THR A 216 -24.52 -11.00 -30.04
N GLU A 217 -25.61 -10.51 -29.44
CA GLU A 217 -26.06 -10.97 -28.11
C GLU A 217 -26.29 -12.49 -28.09
N ALA A 218 -26.77 -13.07 -29.19
CA ALA A 218 -27.00 -14.50 -29.32
C ALA A 218 -25.69 -15.31 -29.28
N ASP A 219 -24.61 -14.81 -29.89
CA ASP A 219 -23.29 -15.45 -29.83
C ASP A 219 -22.70 -15.38 -28.42
N THR A 220 -22.90 -14.24 -27.75
CA THR A 220 -22.49 -14.03 -26.37
C THR A 220 -23.24 -14.98 -25.43
N ALA A 221 -24.55 -15.12 -25.58
CA ALA A 221 -25.38 -16.03 -24.80
C ALA A 221 -25.00 -17.50 -25.01
N LYS A 222 -24.83 -17.93 -26.28
CA LYS A 222 -24.37 -19.29 -26.60
C LYS A 222 -23.03 -19.59 -25.94
N TRP A 223 -22.09 -18.64 -25.98
CA TRP A 223 -20.78 -18.83 -25.39
C TRP A 223 -20.85 -18.90 -23.86
N ILE A 224 -21.56 -17.98 -23.19
CA ILE A 224 -21.77 -18.00 -21.73
C ILE A 224 -22.39 -19.32 -21.26
N LEU A 225 -23.45 -19.80 -21.94
CA LEU A 225 -24.14 -21.04 -21.58
C LEU A 225 -23.30 -22.29 -21.87
N SER A 226 -22.45 -22.26 -22.91
CA SER A 226 -21.60 -23.41 -23.26
C SER A 226 -20.29 -23.45 -22.45
N MET A 227 -19.87 -22.32 -21.86
CA MET A 227 -18.58 -22.22 -21.17
C MET A 227 -18.37 -23.21 -20.04
N PRO A 228 -19.33 -23.44 -19.12
CA PRO A 228 -19.15 -24.43 -18.07
C PRO A 228 -18.83 -25.82 -18.64
N VAL A 229 -19.55 -26.23 -19.69
CA VAL A 229 -19.33 -27.50 -20.38
C VAL A 229 -17.97 -27.53 -21.08
N PHE A 230 -17.59 -26.44 -21.76
CA PHE A 230 -16.28 -26.36 -22.40
C PHE A 230 -15.14 -26.37 -21.39
N LEU A 231 -15.27 -25.72 -20.24
CA LEU A 231 -14.26 -25.75 -19.18
C LEU A 231 -14.02 -27.18 -18.69
N ASP A 232 -15.06 -27.97 -18.49
CA ASP A 232 -14.93 -29.38 -18.09
C ASP A 232 -14.24 -30.23 -19.17
N ILE A 233 -14.58 -30.02 -20.45
CA ILE A 233 -13.92 -30.69 -21.58
C ILE A 233 -12.45 -30.28 -21.66
N PHE A 234 -12.15 -28.97 -21.55
CA PHE A 234 -10.79 -28.45 -21.59
C PHE A 234 -9.96 -28.99 -20.43
N GLN A 235 -10.51 -29.05 -19.22
CA GLN A 235 -9.85 -29.62 -18.06
C GLN A 235 -9.58 -31.13 -18.27
N SER A 236 -10.57 -31.87 -18.75
CA SER A 236 -10.44 -33.30 -19.04
C SER A 236 -9.37 -33.58 -20.12
N CYS A 237 -9.32 -32.75 -21.17
CA CYS A 237 -8.29 -32.84 -22.20
C CYS A 237 -6.90 -32.51 -21.65
N GLN A 238 -6.79 -31.51 -20.78
CA GLN A 238 -5.53 -31.16 -20.11
C GLN A 238 -5.02 -32.31 -19.24
N ASP A 239 -5.90 -32.91 -18.46
CA ASP A 239 -5.59 -34.04 -17.59
C ASP A 239 -5.16 -35.26 -18.43
N TYR A 240 -5.88 -35.56 -19.53
CA TYR A 240 -5.53 -36.63 -20.47
C TYR A 240 -4.16 -36.40 -21.12
N CYS A 241 -3.90 -35.18 -21.59
CA CYS A 241 -2.64 -34.83 -22.24
C CYS A 241 -1.49 -34.60 -21.24
N LYS A 242 -1.77 -34.56 -19.93
CA LYS A 242 -0.84 -34.15 -18.87
C LYS A 242 -0.22 -32.77 -19.12
N VAL A 243 -0.98 -31.86 -19.73
CA VAL A 243 -0.58 -30.48 -20.00
C VAL A 243 -1.45 -29.57 -19.15
N ALA A 244 -0.86 -28.94 -18.13
CA ALA A 244 -1.57 -27.95 -17.33
C ALA A 244 -1.52 -26.58 -18.02
N VAL A 245 -2.67 -26.03 -18.43
CA VAL A 245 -2.79 -24.63 -18.90
C VAL A 245 -3.10 -23.70 -17.72
N PHE A 246 -3.78 -24.24 -16.70
CA PHE A 246 -4.16 -23.54 -15.48
C PHE A 246 -3.26 -23.82 -14.27
N GLY A 247 -2.23 -24.64 -14.45
CA GLY A 247 -1.18 -24.92 -13.48
C GLY A 247 0.19 -24.69 -14.11
N THR A 248 1.16 -24.28 -13.31
CA THR A 248 2.57 -24.29 -13.72
C THR A 248 2.95 -25.72 -14.16
N SER A 249 3.75 -25.85 -15.24
CA SER A 249 4.13 -27.15 -15.82
C SER A 249 4.63 -28.12 -14.74
N GLU A 250 4.54 -29.44 -14.95
CA GLU A 250 4.99 -30.45 -13.96
C GLU A 250 6.45 -30.25 -13.45
N GLN A 251 7.31 -29.55 -14.20
CA GLN A 251 8.66 -29.15 -13.75
C GLN A 251 8.66 -28.11 -12.60
N HIS A 252 7.50 -27.54 -12.26
CA HIS A 252 7.26 -26.57 -11.20
C HIS A 252 6.26 -27.10 -10.16
N LYS A 253 6.21 -28.42 -9.96
CA LYS A 253 5.55 -29.03 -8.79
C LYS A 253 6.32 -28.70 -7.51
N SER A 254 6.19 -27.47 -7.04
CA SER A 254 6.18 -27.25 -5.61
C SER A 254 4.71 -27.15 -5.20
N ASP A 255 4.31 -27.85 -4.14
CA ASP A 255 3.03 -27.62 -3.46
C ASP A 255 2.88 -26.20 -2.87
N MET A 256 3.90 -25.37 -3.09
CA MET A 256 4.00 -23.96 -2.71
C MET A 256 3.22 -23.07 -3.68
N HIS A 257 2.52 -22.08 -3.13
CA HIS A 257 1.94 -20.97 -3.88
C HIS A 257 3.03 -20.24 -4.70
N ASP A 258 2.69 -19.63 -5.84
CA ASP A 258 3.65 -18.89 -6.70
C ASP A 258 4.45 -17.83 -5.93
N ASP A 259 3.86 -17.25 -4.88
CA ASP A 259 4.52 -16.28 -4.02
C ASP A 259 5.55 -16.89 -3.04
N GLY A 260 5.42 -18.19 -2.72
CA GLY A 260 6.36 -18.96 -1.89
C GLY A 260 7.48 -19.63 -2.67
N GLY A 261 7.49 -19.52 -4.00
CA GLY A 261 8.55 -20.09 -4.83
C GLY A 261 9.92 -19.47 -4.54
N VAL A 262 10.99 -20.29 -4.61
CA VAL A 262 12.38 -19.90 -4.27
C VAL A 262 12.82 -18.60 -4.97
N THR A 263 12.49 -18.45 -6.25
CA THR A 263 12.81 -17.24 -7.03
C THR A 263 12.10 -16.00 -6.48
N ARG A 264 10.83 -16.13 -6.06
CA ARG A 264 10.07 -15.02 -5.46
C ARG A 264 10.67 -14.64 -4.11
N VAL A 265 10.89 -15.62 -3.24
CA VAL A 265 11.49 -15.42 -1.90
C VAL A 265 12.85 -14.73 -2.02
N LYS A 266 13.72 -15.20 -2.93
CA LYS A 266 15.03 -14.58 -3.16
C LYS A 266 14.92 -13.11 -3.57
N ARG A 267 14.00 -12.78 -4.48
CA ARG A 267 13.77 -11.40 -4.93
C ARG A 267 13.20 -10.53 -3.81
N ASP A 268 12.24 -11.06 -3.07
CA ASP A 268 11.57 -10.38 -1.96
C ASP A 268 12.56 -10.08 -0.82
N ASN A 269 13.47 -11.01 -0.49
CA ASN A 269 14.55 -10.77 0.47
C ASN A 269 15.52 -9.67 0.00
N ALA A 270 15.88 -9.66 -1.29
CA ALA A 270 16.75 -8.61 -1.84
C ALA A 270 16.09 -7.23 -1.79
N ASP A 271 14.79 -7.16 -2.09
CA ASP A 271 14.01 -5.93 -2.04
C ASP A 271 13.74 -5.46 -0.59
N PHE A 272 13.46 -6.38 0.32
CA PHE A 272 13.38 -6.12 1.76
C PHE A 272 14.66 -5.43 2.27
N ASN A 273 15.83 -5.95 1.91
CA ASN A 273 17.10 -5.38 2.35
C ASN A 273 17.29 -3.93 1.88
N LYS A 274 16.86 -3.59 0.64
CA LYS A 274 16.91 -2.21 0.13
C LYS A 274 15.99 -1.29 0.94
N ILE A 275 14.76 -1.73 1.20
CA ILE A 275 13.79 -0.95 1.98
C ILE A 275 14.27 -0.78 3.42
N ASN A 276 14.77 -1.84 4.04
CA ASN A 276 15.28 -1.82 5.41
C ASN A 276 16.49 -0.88 5.53
N ALA A 277 17.44 -0.93 4.59
CA ALA A 277 18.56 0.01 4.56
C ALA A 277 18.08 1.47 4.47
N TRP A 278 17.13 1.75 3.58
CA TRP A 278 16.58 3.10 3.43
C TRP A 278 15.81 3.58 4.67
N LEU A 279 15.03 2.71 5.32
CA LEU A 279 14.32 3.02 6.55
C LEU A 279 15.26 3.19 7.75
N ASN A 280 16.40 2.51 7.79
CA ASN A 280 17.42 2.77 8.80
C ASN A 280 17.98 4.20 8.65
N ASP A 281 18.24 4.62 7.40
CA ASP A 281 18.73 5.96 7.09
C ASP A 281 17.66 7.05 7.26
N ASN A 282 16.39 6.71 7.05
CA ASN A 282 15.23 7.61 7.08
C ASN A 282 14.14 7.10 8.03
N SER A 283 14.53 6.79 9.27
CA SER A 283 13.63 6.14 10.23
C SER A 283 12.33 6.92 10.48
N PRO A 284 11.16 6.25 10.38
CA PRO A 284 9.87 6.83 10.76
C PRO A 284 9.70 7.03 12.25
N PHE A 285 10.52 6.39 13.08
CA PHE A 285 10.36 6.32 14.54
C PHE A 285 11.37 7.21 15.26
N ARG A 286 11.62 8.41 14.72
CA ARG A 286 12.49 9.42 15.35
C ARG A 286 11.67 10.24 16.32
N THR A 287 12.26 10.59 17.47
CA THR A 287 11.65 11.52 18.42
C THR A 287 11.55 12.91 17.77
N THR A 288 10.37 13.23 17.26
CA THR A 288 10.08 14.48 16.55
C THR A 288 8.65 14.92 16.88
N ASN A 289 8.51 16.16 17.35
CA ASN A 289 7.20 16.75 17.64
C ASN A 289 6.47 17.28 16.39
N GLN A 290 7.01 16.99 15.21
CA GLN A 290 6.53 17.47 13.93
C GLN A 290 6.23 16.29 13.00
N LEU A 291 5.26 16.50 12.11
CA LEU A 291 4.98 15.55 11.05
C LEU A 291 5.94 15.78 9.89
N VAL A 292 6.80 14.81 9.60
CA VAL A 292 7.87 14.93 8.59
C VAL A 292 7.70 13.87 7.51
N SER A 293 7.87 14.28 6.25
CA SER A 293 8.01 13.37 5.12
C SER A 293 9.37 12.67 5.14
N LEU A 294 9.38 11.33 5.09
CA LEU A 294 10.64 10.58 5.14
C LEU A 294 11.49 10.76 3.87
N GLY A 295 10.85 10.99 2.71
CA GLY A 295 11.55 11.14 1.45
C GLY A 295 12.10 12.55 1.22
N THR A 296 11.30 13.56 1.57
CA THR A 296 11.55 14.96 1.18
C THR A 296 12.02 15.83 2.35
N GLY A 297 11.81 15.38 3.59
CA GLY A 297 12.03 16.18 4.80
C GLY A 297 10.99 17.30 5.00
N VAL A 298 9.97 17.40 4.14
CA VAL A 298 8.91 18.41 4.26
C VAL A 298 8.14 18.23 5.57
N ILE A 299 7.98 19.33 6.30
CA ILE A 299 7.27 19.39 7.58
C ILE A 299 5.83 19.83 7.34
N GLY A 300 4.87 19.10 7.92
CA GLY A 300 3.44 19.43 7.87
C GLY A 300 3.09 20.65 8.72
N ASP A 301 2.25 21.54 8.19
CA ASP A 301 1.63 22.63 8.94
C ASP A 301 0.39 22.16 9.72
N ASN A 302 -0.26 23.10 10.43
CA ASN A 302 -1.47 22.84 11.22
C ASN A 302 -2.68 22.34 10.38
N LYS A 303 -2.61 22.39 9.05
CA LYS A 303 -3.69 21.87 8.18
C LYS A 303 -3.55 20.38 7.95
N VAL A 304 -2.35 19.81 8.10
CA VAL A 304 -2.09 18.38 7.86
C VAL A 304 -2.52 17.57 9.09
N ASN A 305 -3.42 16.61 8.87
CA ASN A 305 -3.94 15.75 9.94
C ASN A 305 -4.05 14.27 9.53
N CYS A 306 -3.31 13.84 8.49
CA CYS A 306 -3.37 12.46 7.99
C CYS A 306 -2.97 11.39 9.00
N PHE A 307 -2.26 11.73 10.07
CA PHE A 307 -1.89 10.83 11.18
C PHE A 307 -3.07 10.52 12.13
N LYS A 308 -4.24 11.14 11.93
CA LYS A 308 -5.48 10.93 12.70
C LYS A 308 -6.59 10.31 11.85
N ALA A 309 -6.25 9.55 10.81
CA ALA A 309 -7.24 9.00 9.87
C ALA A 309 -8.22 8.05 10.56
N PHE A 310 -7.78 7.17 11.45
CA PHE A 310 -8.70 6.30 12.19
C PHE A 310 -9.64 7.08 13.11
N GLU A 311 -9.16 8.11 13.82
CA GLU A 311 -9.98 8.95 14.71
C GLU A 311 -11.06 9.70 13.92
N VAL A 312 -10.66 10.45 12.89
CA VAL A 312 -11.57 11.23 12.03
C VAL A 312 -12.54 10.31 11.29
N GLY A 313 -12.05 9.16 10.83
CA GLY A 313 -12.85 8.14 10.15
C GLY A 313 -13.90 7.51 11.07
N THR A 314 -13.53 7.21 12.32
CA THR A 314 -14.45 6.63 13.31
C THR A 314 -15.54 7.63 13.70
N GLU A 315 -15.19 8.91 13.90
CA GLU A 315 -16.18 9.96 14.14
C GLU A 315 -17.18 10.08 12.97
N ALA A 316 -16.68 9.98 11.73
CA ALA A 316 -17.52 9.99 10.54
C ALA A 316 -18.48 8.80 10.50
N VAL A 317 -18.01 7.59 10.82
CA VAL A 317 -18.83 6.37 10.89
C VAL A 317 -19.91 6.51 11.96
N GLN A 318 -19.58 7.02 13.15
CA GLN A 318 -20.56 7.20 14.24
C GLN A 318 -21.66 8.18 13.87
N ARG A 319 -21.35 9.27 13.16
CA ARG A 319 -22.37 10.22 12.70
C ARG A 319 -23.29 9.62 11.63
N VAL A 320 -22.77 8.74 10.79
CA VAL A 320 -23.54 8.05 9.75
C VAL A 320 -24.58 7.11 10.36
N PHE A 321 -24.30 6.54 11.52
CA PHE A 321 -25.17 5.60 12.19
C PHE A 321 -26.58 6.20 12.45
N GLY A 322 -27.62 5.40 12.19
CA GLY A 322 -29.02 5.80 12.37
C GLY A 322 -29.59 6.75 11.29
N HIS A 323 -28.80 7.16 10.30
CA HIS A 323 -29.26 8.04 9.22
C HIS A 323 -29.39 7.27 7.91
N LYS A 324 -30.33 7.66 7.05
CA LYS A 324 -30.48 7.07 5.70
C LYS A 324 -29.28 7.43 4.83
N ILE A 325 -28.78 6.46 4.06
CA ILE A 325 -27.60 6.63 3.20
C ILE A 325 -27.79 7.67 2.08
N SER A 326 -29.04 7.88 1.65
CA SER A 326 -29.43 8.97 0.74
C SER A 326 -29.13 10.35 1.33
N ASP A 327 -29.30 10.50 2.63
CA ASP A 327 -29.28 11.78 3.34
C ASP A 327 -27.86 12.12 3.83
N ILE A 328 -26.97 11.13 3.83
CA ILE A 328 -25.56 11.29 4.20
C ILE A 328 -24.83 12.07 3.11
N LYS A 329 -24.62 13.35 3.39
CA LYS A 329 -23.64 14.22 2.72
C LYS A 329 -22.32 14.10 3.48
N VAL A 330 -21.39 13.27 2.99
CA VAL A 330 -20.05 13.15 3.60
C VAL A 330 -19.33 14.50 3.47
N GLY A 331 -19.25 15.23 4.58
CA GLY A 331 -18.68 16.57 4.64
C GLY A 331 -17.18 16.57 4.36
N ARG A 332 -16.68 17.61 3.66
CA ARG A 332 -15.23 17.80 3.40
C ARG A 332 -14.37 17.76 4.66
N LYS A 333 -14.96 18.06 5.83
CA LYS A 333 -14.30 18.05 7.13
C LYS A 333 -13.76 16.69 7.57
N TYR A 334 -14.35 15.59 7.09
CA TYR A 334 -13.93 14.23 7.44
C TYR A 334 -12.80 13.70 6.55
N ARG A 335 -12.41 14.45 5.52
CA ARG A 335 -11.25 14.10 4.71
C ARG A 335 -10.00 14.55 5.43
N VAL A 336 -9.13 13.60 5.78
CA VAL A 336 -7.81 13.95 6.28
C VAL A 336 -6.94 14.58 5.19
N GLN A 337 -6.15 15.55 5.59
CA GLN A 337 -5.24 16.31 4.74
C GLN A 337 -3.86 15.65 4.77
N PRO A 338 -3.33 15.16 3.63
CA PRO A 338 -1.99 14.58 3.54
C PRO A 338 -0.87 15.62 3.48
N LEU A 339 0.38 15.15 3.68
CA LEU A 339 1.59 15.97 3.55
C LEU A 339 1.78 16.55 2.13
N SER A 340 1.23 15.90 1.10
CA SER A 340 1.25 16.43 -0.28
C SER A 340 0.51 17.76 -0.47
N ILE A 341 -0.19 18.29 0.55
CA ILE A 341 -0.73 19.66 0.50
C ILE A 341 0.36 20.70 0.73
N MET A 342 1.46 20.32 1.36
CA MET A 342 2.62 21.18 1.59
C MET A 342 3.44 21.38 0.31
N THR A 343 3.18 20.61 -0.76
CA THR A 343 3.78 20.90 -2.06
C THR A 343 3.24 22.22 -2.59
N SER A 344 4.09 22.92 -3.32
CA SER A 344 3.89 24.32 -3.64
C SER A 344 2.74 24.53 -4.62
N LYS A 345 1.58 24.91 -4.08
CA LYS A 345 0.39 25.27 -4.86
C LYS A 345 0.27 26.78 -4.91
N ILE A 346 -0.04 27.33 -6.10
CA ILE A 346 -0.44 28.73 -6.25
C ILE A 346 -1.94 28.78 -6.45
N LYS A 347 -2.59 29.77 -5.83
CA LYS A 347 -3.99 30.09 -6.07
C LYS A 347 -4.13 30.83 -7.40
N ILE A 348 -4.82 30.22 -8.36
CA ILE A 348 -5.24 30.87 -9.61
C ILE A 348 -6.76 30.83 -9.62
N ASN A 349 -7.42 32.00 -9.64
CA ASN A 349 -8.90 32.12 -9.62
C ASN A 349 -9.56 31.29 -8.51
N ASP A 350 -9.10 31.46 -7.26
CA ASP A 350 -9.56 30.73 -6.07
C ASP A 350 -9.45 29.20 -6.10
N LYS A 351 -8.70 28.66 -7.07
CA LYS A 351 -8.36 27.24 -7.15
C LYS A 351 -6.87 27.05 -6.88
N ASP A 352 -6.55 26.15 -5.95
CA ASP A 352 -5.16 25.74 -5.70
C ASP A 352 -4.69 24.89 -6.89
N VAL A 353 -3.70 25.39 -7.63
CA VAL A 353 -3.06 24.68 -8.76
C VAL A 353 -1.66 24.26 -8.32
N PRO A 354 -1.34 22.95 -8.32
CA PRO A 354 0.03 22.50 -8.11
C PRO A 354 0.90 22.98 -9.28
N ILE A 355 2.02 23.64 -8.99
CA ILE A 355 2.96 24.02 -10.04
C ILE A 355 3.85 22.81 -10.32
N ASP A 356 3.73 22.27 -11.52
CA ASP A 356 4.77 21.47 -12.15
C ASP A 356 5.61 22.42 -13.03
N PRO A 357 6.82 22.79 -12.61
CA PRO A 357 7.68 23.70 -13.35
C PRO A 357 8.03 23.18 -14.76
N THR A 358 8.08 21.85 -14.93
CA THR A 358 8.37 21.20 -16.21
C THR A 358 7.19 21.35 -17.16
N LEU A 359 5.98 21.09 -16.68
CA LEU A 359 4.75 21.28 -17.46
C LEU A 359 4.53 22.76 -17.80
N LEU A 360 4.85 23.67 -16.86
CA LEU A 360 4.77 25.11 -17.09
C LEU A 360 5.75 25.54 -18.18
N PHE A 361 7.01 25.12 -18.09
CA PHE A 361 8.03 25.37 -19.11
C PHE A 361 7.61 24.83 -20.49
N GLN A 362 7.11 23.58 -20.55
CA GLN A 362 6.60 23.00 -21.80
C GLN A 362 5.48 23.83 -22.41
N ARG A 363 4.51 24.28 -21.60
CA ARG A 363 3.43 25.15 -22.05
C ARG A 363 3.93 26.51 -22.54
N MET A 364 4.90 27.12 -21.85
CA MET A 364 5.50 28.38 -22.27
C MET A 364 6.23 28.23 -23.61
N CYS A 365 6.98 27.14 -23.80
CA CYS A 365 7.65 26.82 -25.06
C CYS A 365 6.67 26.60 -26.23
N LEU A 366 5.45 26.10 -25.95
CA LEU A 366 4.40 25.91 -26.96
C LEU A 366 3.62 27.19 -27.27
N VAL A 367 3.42 28.06 -26.27
CA VAL A 367 2.60 29.28 -26.39
C VAL A 367 3.39 30.49 -26.86
N LYS A 368 4.72 30.49 -26.73
CA LYS A 368 5.58 31.61 -27.16
C LYS A 368 5.32 31.97 -28.63
N LYS A 369 5.20 33.26 -28.92
CA LYS A 369 5.12 33.79 -30.28
C LYS A 369 6.51 34.00 -30.88
N ASP A 370 7.47 34.40 -30.05
CA ASP A 370 8.86 34.63 -30.42
C ASP A 370 9.82 34.38 -29.25
N ASP A 371 11.12 34.43 -29.52
CA ASP A 371 12.17 34.22 -28.51
C ASP A 371 12.32 35.40 -27.53
N VAL A 372 11.78 36.58 -27.87
CA VAL A 372 11.77 37.76 -27.00
C VAL A 372 10.74 37.59 -25.89
N GLU A 373 9.55 37.09 -26.23
CA GLU A 373 8.49 36.75 -25.29
C GLU A 373 8.93 35.61 -24.36
N LEU A 374 9.65 34.62 -24.90
CA LEU A 374 10.27 33.56 -24.09
C LEU A 374 11.29 34.13 -23.09
N LYS A 375 12.07 35.14 -23.47
CA LYS A 375 13.01 35.80 -22.55
C LYS A 375 12.28 36.55 -21.44
N ASN A 376 11.12 37.14 -21.72
CA ASN A 376 10.29 37.81 -20.72
C ASN A 376 9.69 36.81 -19.71
N PHE A 377 9.32 35.61 -20.18
CA PHE A 377 8.86 34.53 -19.32
C PHE A 377 9.88 34.11 -18.25
N PHE A 378 11.18 34.18 -18.55
CA PHE A 378 12.26 33.86 -17.59
C PHE A 378 12.73 35.03 -16.73
N GLN A 379 12.08 36.20 -16.79
CA GLN A 379 12.34 37.29 -15.84
C GLN A 379 11.78 37.01 -14.45
N TYR A 380 10.82 36.08 -14.34
CA TYR A 380 10.20 35.66 -13.10
C TYR A 380 10.57 34.21 -12.79
N GLU A 381 10.79 33.90 -11.51
CA GLU A 381 11.02 32.53 -11.06
C GLU A 381 9.75 31.69 -11.34
N LEU A 382 9.88 30.68 -12.22
CA LEU A 382 8.78 29.82 -12.66
C LEU A 382 8.37 28.78 -11.60
N ALA A 383 9.16 28.68 -10.55
CA ALA A 383 8.93 27.79 -9.43
C ALA A 383 8.90 28.60 -8.13
N PRO A 384 8.18 28.12 -7.11
CA PRO A 384 8.13 28.74 -5.79
C PRO A 384 9.38 28.43 -4.95
N TYR A 385 10.34 27.71 -5.52
CA TYR A 385 11.63 27.36 -4.96
C TYR A 385 12.69 27.41 -6.08
N PRO A 386 13.96 27.73 -5.77
CA PRO A 386 15.00 27.80 -6.79
C PRO A 386 15.21 26.44 -7.45
N LEU A 387 14.88 26.29 -8.74
CA LEU A 387 15.02 25.01 -9.45
C LEU A 387 16.47 24.53 -9.56
N SER A 388 17.44 25.43 -9.39
CA SER A 388 18.86 25.09 -9.34
C SER A 388 19.21 24.22 -8.13
N ILE A 389 18.49 24.40 -7.02
CA ILE A 389 18.79 23.77 -5.72
C ILE A 389 17.66 22.82 -5.29
N PHE A 390 16.43 23.03 -5.75
CA PHE A 390 15.23 22.31 -5.32
C PHE A 390 14.40 21.77 -6.50
N ASP A 391 13.68 20.68 -6.27
CA ASP A 391 12.64 20.12 -7.12
C ASP A 391 11.32 19.99 -6.32
N GLU A 392 10.27 19.46 -6.95
CA GLU A 392 8.95 19.27 -6.32
C GLU A 392 8.96 18.39 -5.07
N ASN A 393 10.03 17.62 -4.86
CA ASN A 393 10.24 16.69 -3.76
C ASN A 393 11.33 17.20 -2.77
N GLY A 394 11.81 18.44 -2.88
CA GLY A 394 12.80 19.00 -1.95
C GLY A 394 14.14 19.34 -2.60
N MET A 395 15.25 19.28 -1.88
CA MET A 395 16.56 19.69 -2.42
C MET A 395 17.07 18.69 -3.47
N ARG A 396 17.45 19.16 -4.67
CA ARG A 396 18.07 18.35 -5.71
C ARG A 396 19.39 17.75 -5.19
N LYS A 397 19.63 16.47 -5.48
CA LYS A 397 20.91 15.82 -5.19
C LYS A 397 22.02 16.50 -6.03
N ASN A 398 22.95 17.18 -5.38
CA ASN A 398 24.17 17.74 -5.99
C ASN A 398 25.42 16.94 -5.57
N VAL A 399 26.57 17.23 -6.19
CA VAL A 399 27.87 16.77 -5.69
C VAL A 399 28.13 17.50 -4.38
N LYS A 400 28.25 16.74 -3.30
CA LYS A 400 28.31 17.28 -1.93
C LYS A 400 29.43 18.29 -1.68
N SER A 401 30.56 18.14 -2.36
CA SER A 401 31.73 19.02 -2.20
C SER A 401 31.40 20.47 -2.53
N ASP A 402 30.74 20.67 -3.67
CA ASP A 402 30.55 21.99 -4.26
C ASP A 402 29.57 22.84 -3.42
N PHE A 403 28.67 22.17 -2.69
CA PHE A 403 27.73 22.81 -1.78
C PHE A 403 28.36 23.21 -0.44
N TYR A 404 29.39 22.46 0.01
CA TYR A 404 30.13 22.80 1.23
C TYR A 404 30.92 24.10 1.07
N ASP A 405 31.48 24.33 -0.12
CA ASP A 405 32.26 25.52 -0.43
C ASP A 405 31.41 26.81 -0.42
N THR A 406 30.09 26.69 -0.60
CA THR A 406 29.14 27.82 -0.50
C THR A 406 28.79 28.22 0.93
N PHE A 407 29.07 27.41 1.95
CA PHE A 407 28.81 27.80 3.34
C PHE A 407 29.99 28.57 3.93
N THR A 408 29.75 29.79 4.39
CA THR A 408 30.71 30.51 5.23
C THR A 408 30.97 29.74 6.52
N THR A 409 32.24 29.43 6.80
CA THR A 409 32.69 28.80 8.03
C THR A 409 32.27 29.64 9.23
N CYS A 410 31.42 29.08 10.10
CA CYS A 410 31.04 29.75 11.35
C CYS A 410 32.19 29.55 12.36
N GLY A 411 32.88 30.63 12.74
CA GLY A 411 33.96 30.61 13.73
C GLY A 411 33.55 30.34 15.18
N LYS A 412 32.30 29.91 15.41
CA LYS A 412 31.82 29.49 16.74
C LYS A 412 31.91 27.97 16.83
N THR A 413 32.78 27.49 17.70
CA THR A 413 32.77 26.11 18.18
C THR A 413 31.48 25.89 18.98
N PHE A 414 30.48 25.30 18.35
CA PHE A 414 29.32 24.79 19.07
C PHE A 414 29.72 23.49 19.76
N THR A 415 29.68 23.46 21.09
CA THR A 415 29.80 22.23 21.86
C THR A 415 28.59 21.34 21.54
N CYS A 416 28.87 20.23 20.87
CA CYS A 416 27.88 19.34 20.29
C CYS A 416 27.12 18.60 21.40
N LYS A 417 25.90 19.05 21.72
CA LYS A 417 24.95 18.26 22.52
C LYS A 417 23.69 17.85 21.75
N TYR A 418 23.38 18.48 20.62
CA TYR A 418 22.31 18.06 19.73
C TYR A 418 22.63 18.47 18.28
N PHE A 419 22.98 17.49 17.45
CA PHE A 419 22.82 17.62 16.01
C PHE A 419 22.18 16.35 15.46
N LEU A 420 21.15 16.57 14.64
CA LEU A 420 20.57 15.58 13.74
C LEU A 420 21.69 14.94 12.92
N CYS A 421 22.01 13.69 13.25
CA CYS A 421 23.04 12.93 12.55
C CYS A 421 22.46 12.37 11.24
N TYR A 422 22.59 13.12 10.14
CA TYR A 422 22.74 12.48 8.83
C TYR A 422 24.14 11.87 8.81
N ARG A 423 24.26 10.60 9.20
CA ARG A 423 25.55 9.93 9.32
C ARG A 423 26.06 9.52 7.94
N TRP A 424 26.94 10.34 7.39
CA TRP A 424 27.81 9.99 6.28
C TRP A 424 29.05 9.28 6.84
N ARG A 425 29.21 7.98 6.55
CA ARG A 425 30.49 7.29 6.76
C ARG A 425 31.43 7.63 5.61
N VAL A 426 32.46 8.41 5.91
CA VAL A 426 33.68 8.51 5.10
C VAL A 426 34.61 7.41 5.58
N PHE A 427 34.94 6.47 4.70
CA PHE A 427 36.16 5.67 4.82
C PHE A 427 37.28 6.45 4.11
N THR A 428 38.28 6.84 4.89
CA THR A 428 39.69 7.09 4.51
C THR A 428 40.43 6.94 5.84
N SER A 429 41.39 6.06 6.08
CA SER A 429 42.42 5.41 5.26
C SER A 429 42.17 3.95 4.89
#